data_AF-A0AAV0U8D4-F1
#
_entry.id   AF-A0AAV0U8D4-F1
#
_cell.length_a   1.000
_cell.length_b   1.000
_cell.length_c   1.000
_cell.angle_alpha   90.00
_cell.angle_beta   90.00
_cell.angle_gamma   90.00
#
_symmetry.space_group_name_H-M   'P 1'
#
loop_
_entity.id
_entity.type
_entity.pdbx_description
1 polymer ?
#
loop_
_entity_poly.entity_id
_entity_poly.type
_entity_poly.pdbx_seq_one_letter_code
_entity_poly.pdbx_strand_id
1 'polypeptide(L)'
;MKTPVGVRVRLALRHQRNLRYVLLVACSALLLVLYVLTKLPTPSTYDKLSDAEDKRYNTQELLQQWPGKCQIKNFEQLRRMSIVYTWVNGSQPCYRALREKIGGKRAVGGSRDREIGELKYSLRSFEKHVTWHVGQIYIVTPGHIPEWLDLNNPRVKVIDQDELFPEYAKQFMPTFNSHVIEQFLYLIPGLSDIYMQVNDDYLFTKPITPHEFFTCDGGIRLLHENGLISHVPPVAKKGIWISSVLHTQQEMDLRWGKTDRHFIKHAPFVYSRHAFERVHQIFDRPLYMTLKSKFRAKPDMNMPLLHHYYMVSQGSEELGIPVYSPPASEMTGYKLILMKNDNIDKLKEMFGQIIDGSSTFKVVALNDEYSDMRVADTAMEFFKKFLPEPSSFERKPGSEPHALTVRKPGTCEVDPTILSPSPRRVEAAPKYQVLAYRELRWVAFTNSLLRGMAFGLGVIVMYIVYLLVLRRDKTPTGSNSAYNKV
;
A
#
# COMPACT_ATOMS: atom_id res chain seq x y z
N MET A 1 -54.18 -20.09 5.06
CA MET A 1 -53.54 -20.96 6.07
C MET A 1 -52.06 -21.12 5.76
N LYS A 2 -51.17 -20.48 6.54
CA LYS A 2 -49.71 -20.61 6.40
C LYS A 2 -49.27 -21.90 7.12
N THR A 3 -48.84 -22.92 6.39
CA THR A 3 -48.20 -24.08 7.02
C THR A 3 -46.78 -23.70 7.47
N PRO A 4 -46.44 -23.76 8.78
CA PRO A 4 -45.13 -23.38 9.25
C PRO A 4 -44.13 -24.49 8.88
N VAL A 5 -42.94 -24.08 8.45
CA VAL A 5 -41.79 -24.91 8.03
C VAL A 5 -41.54 -26.09 8.98
N GLY A 6 -41.83 -25.93 10.28
CA GLY A 6 -41.70 -26.97 11.30
C GLY A 6 -42.56 -28.23 11.10
N VAL A 7 -43.68 -28.14 10.37
CA VAL A 7 -44.51 -29.32 10.04
C VAL A 7 -43.89 -30.13 8.90
N ARG A 8 -43.29 -29.44 7.90
CA ARG A 8 -42.59 -30.10 6.79
C ARG A 8 -41.30 -30.78 7.24
N VAL A 9 -40.56 -30.17 8.17
CA VAL A 9 -39.36 -30.76 8.77
C VAL A 9 -39.70 -32.00 9.61
N ARG A 10 -40.78 -31.97 10.39
CA ARG A 10 -41.25 -33.16 11.14
C ARG A 10 -41.73 -34.30 10.23
N LEU A 11 -42.40 -33.99 9.12
CA LEU A 11 -42.79 -35.00 8.12
C LEU A 11 -41.58 -35.59 7.37
N ALA A 12 -40.57 -34.77 7.05
CA ALA A 12 -39.35 -35.24 6.41
C ALA A 12 -38.55 -36.20 7.32
N LEU A 13 -38.53 -35.96 8.64
CA LEU A 13 -37.81 -36.80 9.62
C LEU A 13 -38.53 -38.11 9.98
N ARG A 14 -39.84 -38.25 9.66
CA ARG A 14 -40.63 -39.45 10.00
C ARG A 14 -40.40 -40.61 9.03
N HIS A 15 -39.85 -40.35 7.85
CA HIS A 15 -39.44 -41.38 6.90
C HIS A 15 -37.95 -41.70 7.06
N GLN A 16 -37.61 -42.89 7.54
CA GLN A 16 -36.21 -43.37 7.67
C GLN A 16 -35.39 -43.22 6.38
N ARG A 17 -36.04 -43.21 5.20
CA ARG A 17 -35.38 -42.95 3.91
C ARG A 17 -34.78 -41.54 3.78
N ASN A 18 -35.41 -40.53 4.40
CA ASN A 18 -34.97 -39.13 4.28
C ASN A 18 -33.90 -38.75 5.31
N LEU A 19 -33.80 -39.48 6.43
CA LEU A 19 -32.79 -39.23 7.46
C LEU A 19 -31.36 -39.40 6.90
N ARG A 20 -31.16 -40.38 6.01
CA ARG A 20 -29.87 -40.60 5.32
C ARG A 20 -29.47 -39.41 4.46
N TYR A 21 -30.41 -38.82 3.74
CA TYR A 21 -30.15 -37.64 2.89
C TYR A 21 -29.89 -36.38 3.73
N VAL A 22 -30.62 -36.19 4.83
CA VAL A 22 -30.39 -35.07 5.76
C VAL A 22 -29.02 -35.18 6.42
N LEU A 23 -28.62 -36.39 6.86
CA LEU A 23 -27.29 -36.64 7.43
C LEU A 23 -26.17 -36.46 6.39
N LEU A 24 -26.37 -36.91 5.15
CA LEU A 24 -25.42 -36.68 4.06
C LEU A 24 -25.22 -35.18 3.79
N VAL A 25 -26.30 -34.42 3.68
CA VAL A 25 -26.22 -32.96 3.45
C VAL A 25 -25.56 -32.24 4.64
N ALA A 26 -25.86 -32.64 5.87
CA ALA A 26 -25.23 -32.09 7.07
C ALA A 26 -23.73 -32.42 7.14
N CYS A 27 -23.33 -33.66 6.82
CA CYS A 27 -21.93 -34.06 6.74
C CYS A 27 -21.20 -33.33 5.61
N SER A 28 -21.81 -33.18 4.43
CA SER A 28 -21.24 -32.41 3.32
C SER A 28 -21.08 -30.94 3.68
N ALA A 29 -22.06 -30.34 4.37
CA ALA A 29 -21.95 -28.96 4.84
C ALA A 29 -20.85 -28.80 5.91
N LEU A 30 -20.71 -29.74 6.85
CA LEU A 30 -19.66 -29.74 7.86
C LEU A 30 -18.28 -29.90 7.23
N LEU A 31 -18.12 -30.83 6.27
CA LEU A 31 -16.88 -31.01 5.51
C LEU A 31 -16.54 -29.78 4.68
N LEU A 32 -17.54 -29.10 4.10
CA LEU A 32 -17.34 -27.84 3.40
C LEU A 32 -16.89 -26.74 4.37
N VAL A 33 -17.48 -26.64 5.56
CA VAL A 33 -17.06 -25.69 6.60
C VAL A 33 -15.62 -25.98 7.06
N LEU A 34 -15.26 -27.24 7.32
CA LEU A 34 -13.89 -27.64 7.69
C LEU A 34 -12.90 -27.39 6.54
N TYR A 35 -13.30 -27.65 5.29
CA TYR A 35 -12.51 -27.33 4.11
C TYR A 35 -12.31 -25.82 3.97
N VAL A 36 -13.34 -25.01 4.21
CA VAL A 36 -13.22 -23.54 4.19
C VAL A 36 -12.33 -23.06 5.34
N LEU A 37 -12.47 -23.61 6.55
CA LEU A 37 -11.64 -23.27 7.70
C LEU A 37 -10.16 -23.63 7.50
N THR A 38 -9.86 -24.75 6.83
CA THR A 38 -8.48 -25.15 6.47
C THR A 38 -7.91 -24.37 5.28
N LYS A 39 -8.76 -23.70 4.51
CA LYS A 39 -8.38 -22.79 3.42
C LYS A 39 -8.43 -21.31 3.81
N LEU A 40 -8.85 -20.97 5.03
CA LEU A 40 -8.62 -19.64 5.57
C LEU A 40 -7.10 -19.47 5.71
N PRO A 41 -6.50 -18.45 5.08
CA PRO A 41 -5.09 -18.17 5.28
C PRO A 41 -4.87 -17.94 6.78
N THR A 42 -3.91 -18.66 7.35
CA THR A 42 -3.36 -18.30 8.65
C THR A 42 -2.90 -16.84 8.56
N PRO A 43 -3.16 -16.01 9.58
CA PRO A 43 -2.50 -14.70 9.67
C PRO A 43 -1.01 -14.96 9.51
N SER A 44 -0.33 -14.18 8.65
CA SER A 44 1.10 -14.34 8.42
C SER A 44 1.81 -14.46 9.77
N THR A 45 2.19 -15.67 10.14
CA THR A 45 2.95 -15.91 11.35
C THR A 45 4.32 -15.34 11.08
N TYR A 46 4.62 -14.21 11.72
CA TYR A 46 5.95 -13.65 11.78
C TYR A 46 6.93 -14.77 12.14
N ASP A 47 8.01 -14.91 11.37
CA ASP A 47 9.07 -15.83 11.74
C ASP A 47 9.49 -15.55 13.18
N LYS A 48 9.51 -16.60 14.02
CA LYS A 48 9.98 -16.48 15.39
C LYS A 48 11.46 -16.10 15.34
N LEU A 49 11.84 -15.12 16.17
CA LEU A 49 13.25 -14.81 16.42
C LEU A 49 13.95 -16.07 16.93
N SER A 50 15.24 -16.20 16.64
CA SER A 50 16.07 -17.17 17.33
C SER A 50 16.15 -16.83 18.83
N ASP A 51 16.35 -17.82 19.69
CA ASP A 51 16.47 -17.61 21.15
C ASP A 51 17.58 -16.61 21.50
N ALA A 52 18.61 -16.49 20.67
CA ALA A 52 19.71 -15.53 20.83
C ALA A 52 19.30 -14.08 20.49
N GLU A 53 18.42 -13.88 19.51
CA GLU A 53 17.86 -12.57 19.17
C GLU A 53 16.79 -12.16 20.18
N ASP A 54 15.94 -13.09 20.62
CA ASP A 54 14.92 -12.84 21.65
C ASP A 54 15.57 -12.43 22.98
N LYS A 55 16.68 -13.08 23.36
CA LYS A 55 17.47 -12.73 24.55
C LYS A 55 18.21 -11.40 24.42
N ARG A 56 18.56 -10.96 23.20
CA ARG A 56 19.21 -9.65 22.94
C ARG A 56 18.21 -8.49 23.01
N TYR A 57 16.92 -8.77 22.81
CA TYR A 57 15.83 -7.80 22.83
C TYR A 57 14.76 -8.24 23.83
N ASN A 58 15.12 -8.31 25.12
CA ASN A 58 14.17 -8.60 26.18
C ASN A 58 13.03 -7.56 26.16
N THR A 59 11.85 -7.95 25.67
CA THR A 59 10.69 -7.06 25.51
C THR A 59 10.34 -6.34 26.81
N GLN A 60 10.57 -6.97 27.97
CA GLN A 60 10.30 -6.35 29.27
C GLN A 60 11.29 -5.22 29.59
N GLU A 61 12.57 -5.38 29.31
CA GLU A 61 13.58 -4.32 29.48
C GLU A 61 13.40 -3.19 28.48
N LEU A 62 13.04 -3.50 27.23
CA LEU A 62 12.71 -2.49 26.21
C LEU A 62 11.50 -1.64 26.62
N LEU A 63 10.46 -2.25 27.18
CA LEU A 63 9.27 -1.53 27.65
C LEU A 63 9.56 -0.65 28.88
N GLN A 64 10.54 -1.02 29.71
CA GLN A 64 11.01 -0.18 30.82
C GLN A 64 11.74 1.10 30.36
N GLN A 65 12.17 1.17 29.09
CA GLN A 65 12.84 2.36 28.53
C GLN A 65 11.91 3.57 28.36
N TRP A 66 10.58 3.39 28.40
CA TRP A 66 9.60 4.46 28.18
C TRP A 66 8.65 4.61 29.37
N PRO A 67 9.13 5.13 30.52
CA PRO A 67 8.30 5.28 31.71
C PRO A 67 7.09 6.19 31.43
N GLY A 68 5.92 5.79 31.93
CA GLY A 68 4.66 6.51 31.75
C GLY A 68 3.99 6.31 30.38
N LYS A 69 4.54 5.48 29.50
CA LYS A 69 3.88 5.07 28.25
C LYS A 69 3.16 3.73 28.44
N CYS A 70 2.05 3.56 27.72
CA CYS A 70 1.32 2.30 27.68
C CYS A 70 2.11 1.20 26.95
N GLN A 71 1.84 -0.06 27.29
CA GLN A 71 2.27 -1.18 26.46
C GLN A 71 1.42 -1.24 25.18
N ILE A 72 2.06 -1.25 24.01
CA ILE A 72 1.37 -1.42 22.73
C ILE A 72 0.99 -2.89 22.57
N LYS A 73 -0.31 -3.17 22.37
CA LYS A 73 -0.90 -4.52 22.38
C LYS A 73 -0.21 -5.53 21.47
N ASN A 74 0.21 -5.12 20.27
CA ASN A 74 0.86 -5.94 19.24
C ASN A 74 2.31 -5.50 18.99
N PHE A 75 3.01 -4.96 20.01
CA PHE A 75 4.36 -4.41 19.87
C PHE A 75 5.35 -5.38 19.20
N GLU A 76 5.34 -6.66 19.56
CA GLU A 76 6.26 -7.66 18.96
C GLU A 76 6.11 -7.79 17.45
N GLN A 77 4.88 -7.69 16.95
CA GLN A 77 4.59 -7.67 15.51
C GLN A 77 5.06 -6.35 14.88
N LEU A 78 4.75 -5.22 15.51
CA LEU A 78 5.06 -3.90 14.98
C LEU A 78 6.56 -3.61 14.98
N ARG A 79 7.31 -4.07 15.98
CA ARG A 79 8.77 -3.92 16.00
C ARG A 79 9.49 -4.75 14.93
N ARG A 80 8.81 -5.75 14.36
CA ARG A 80 9.26 -6.58 13.23
C ARG A 80 8.71 -6.12 11.89
N MET A 81 7.96 -5.02 11.84
CA MET A 81 7.41 -4.50 10.60
C MET A 81 8.52 -4.22 9.58
N SER A 82 8.18 -4.27 8.29
CA SER A 82 9.07 -3.87 7.23
C SER A 82 9.21 -2.34 7.17
N ILE A 83 10.42 -1.87 6.88
CA ILE A 83 10.69 -0.49 6.48
C ILE A 83 10.93 -0.50 4.97
N VAL A 84 10.35 0.46 4.26
CA VAL A 84 10.50 0.60 2.81
C VAL A 84 11.07 1.98 2.51
N TYR A 85 12.31 2.01 2.04
CA TYR A 85 12.92 3.18 1.44
C TYR A 85 12.67 3.20 -0.06
N THR A 86 12.42 4.40 -0.59
CA THR A 86 12.49 4.65 -2.03
C THR A 86 13.70 5.53 -2.30
N TRP A 87 14.52 5.16 -3.26
CA TRP A 87 15.75 5.87 -3.55
C TRP A 87 16.09 5.84 -5.03
N VAL A 88 16.73 6.90 -5.51
CA VAL A 88 17.19 7.01 -6.89
C VAL A 88 18.49 7.79 -6.97
N ASN A 89 19.28 7.48 -7.99
CA ASN A 89 20.52 8.20 -8.28
C ASN A 89 20.52 8.62 -9.75
N GLY A 90 20.25 9.89 -9.99
CA GLY A 90 20.16 10.49 -11.33
C GLY A 90 21.48 10.51 -12.10
N SER A 91 22.61 10.24 -11.44
CA SER A 91 23.92 10.17 -12.09
C SER A 91 24.16 8.85 -12.83
N GLN A 92 23.33 7.82 -12.60
CA GLN A 92 23.46 6.52 -13.27
C GLN A 92 23.30 6.66 -14.79
N PRO A 93 24.29 6.29 -15.62
CA PRO A 93 24.29 6.62 -17.05
C PRO A 93 23.06 6.12 -17.82
N CYS A 94 22.66 4.87 -17.57
CA CYS A 94 21.50 4.28 -18.23
C CYS A 94 20.17 4.94 -17.82
N TYR A 95 20.02 5.26 -16.54
CA TYR A 95 18.86 5.97 -16.02
C TYR A 95 18.77 7.38 -16.59
N ARG A 96 19.91 8.10 -16.60
CA ARG A 96 20.03 9.44 -17.17
C ARG A 96 19.67 9.47 -18.66
N ALA A 97 20.24 8.56 -19.45
CA ALA A 97 19.97 8.47 -20.89
C ALA A 97 18.49 8.14 -21.17
N LEU A 98 17.89 7.23 -20.40
CA LEU A 98 16.48 6.86 -20.53
C LEU A 98 15.54 8.02 -20.15
N ARG A 99 15.86 8.77 -19.09
CA ARG A 99 15.12 10.00 -18.73
C ARG A 99 15.22 11.05 -19.80
N GLU A 100 16.41 11.28 -20.37
CA GLU A 100 16.60 12.24 -21.46
C GLU A 100 15.78 11.84 -22.70
N LYS A 101 15.82 10.55 -23.07
CA LYS A 101 15.08 10.02 -24.20
C LYS A 101 13.56 10.22 -24.06
N ILE A 102 13.02 10.07 -22.86
CA ILE A 102 11.57 10.10 -22.61
C ILE A 102 11.07 11.52 -22.29
N GLY A 103 11.81 12.29 -21.49
CA GLY A 103 11.40 13.61 -20.99
C GLY A 103 12.18 14.79 -21.57
N GLY A 104 13.17 14.54 -22.42
CA GLY A 104 14.10 15.54 -22.94
C GLY A 104 15.13 16.01 -21.90
N LYS A 105 16.01 16.93 -22.32
CA LYS A 105 17.09 17.48 -21.49
C LYS A 105 16.65 18.06 -20.15
N ARG A 106 15.45 18.65 -20.08
CA ARG A 106 14.89 19.24 -18.85
C ARG A 106 14.42 18.22 -17.82
N ALA A 107 14.26 16.96 -18.21
CA ALA A 107 13.87 15.88 -17.30
C ALA A 107 15.07 15.23 -16.59
N VAL A 108 16.28 15.68 -16.92
CA VAL A 108 17.53 15.13 -16.43
C VAL A 108 18.16 16.09 -15.43
N GLY A 109 18.44 15.58 -14.23
CA GLY A 109 19.02 16.36 -13.15
C GLY A 109 18.02 17.31 -12.49
N GLY A 110 18.36 17.72 -11.27
CA GLY A 110 17.52 18.55 -10.43
C GLY A 110 17.07 17.80 -9.18
N SER A 111 16.19 18.42 -8.39
CA SER A 111 15.77 17.90 -7.08
C SER A 111 14.96 16.60 -7.12
N ARG A 112 14.64 16.06 -8.30
CA ARG A 112 13.81 14.86 -8.45
C ARG A 112 14.59 13.56 -8.50
N ASP A 113 15.90 13.65 -8.75
CA ASP A 113 16.80 12.51 -8.90
C ASP A 113 18.22 12.83 -8.42
N ARG A 114 18.41 13.91 -7.67
CA ARG A 114 19.68 14.21 -7.03
C ARG A 114 19.91 13.24 -5.89
N GLU A 115 21.16 12.84 -5.76
CA GLU A 115 21.66 12.04 -4.64
C GLU A 115 22.95 12.74 -4.18
N ILE A 116 23.03 13.08 -2.90
CA ILE A 116 24.24 13.60 -2.26
C ILE A 116 24.72 12.72 -1.11
N GLY A 117 23.92 11.76 -0.64
CA GLY A 117 24.27 10.81 0.41
C GLY A 117 23.14 10.56 1.41
N GLU A 118 21.96 11.12 1.18
CA GLU A 118 20.86 11.21 2.14
C GLU A 118 20.43 9.84 2.64
N LEU A 119 20.25 8.86 1.73
CA LEU A 119 19.83 7.50 2.11
C LEU A 119 20.80 6.87 3.12
N LYS A 120 22.11 7.07 2.94
CA LYS A 120 23.14 6.55 3.85
C LYS A 120 22.95 7.08 5.26
N TYR A 121 22.80 8.39 5.39
CA TYR A 121 22.69 9.06 6.67
C TYR A 121 21.30 8.89 7.29
N SER A 122 20.25 8.82 6.48
CA SER A 122 18.91 8.40 6.87
C SER A 122 18.96 7.04 7.58
N LEU A 123 19.59 6.03 6.98
CA LEU A 123 19.74 4.70 7.59
C LEU A 123 20.65 4.68 8.84
N ARG A 124 21.76 5.44 8.86
CA ARG A 124 22.56 5.64 10.09
C ARG A 124 21.71 6.23 11.22
N SER A 125 20.94 7.27 10.91
CA SER A 125 20.08 7.94 11.88
C SER A 125 18.96 7.03 12.39
N PHE A 126 18.38 6.22 11.50
CA PHE A 126 17.36 5.23 11.82
C PHE A 126 17.91 4.19 12.79
N GLU A 127 19.07 3.59 12.50
CA GLU A 127 19.69 2.61 13.41
C GLU A 127 20.02 3.21 14.78
N LYS A 128 20.53 4.45 14.81
CA LYS A 128 20.90 5.15 16.04
C LYS A 128 19.69 5.49 16.91
N HIS A 129 18.55 5.83 16.32
CA HIS A 129 17.44 6.45 17.04
C HIS A 129 16.15 5.62 17.09
N VAL A 130 15.98 4.61 16.23
CA VAL A 130 14.82 3.71 16.18
C VAL A 130 15.22 2.31 16.68
N THR A 131 15.84 2.26 17.85
CA THR A 131 16.52 1.06 18.39
C THR A 131 15.60 -0.13 18.71
N TRP A 132 14.29 0.11 18.79
CA TRP A 132 13.30 -0.95 19.03
C TRP A 132 12.99 -1.78 17.78
N HIS A 133 13.28 -1.27 16.59
CA HIS A 133 12.93 -1.92 15.34
C HIS A 133 13.95 -2.99 14.93
N VAL A 134 13.46 -4.20 14.66
CA VAL A 134 14.26 -5.38 14.28
C VAL A 134 13.81 -6.03 12.97
N GLY A 135 12.82 -5.45 12.27
CA GLY A 135 12.28 -6.00 11.03
C GLY A 135 13.16 -5.81 9.78
N GLN A 136 12.69 -6.29 8.64
CA GLN A 136 13.37 -6.13 7.35
C GLN A 136 13.31 -4.69 6.83
N ILE A 137 14.37 -4.27 6.14
CA ILE A 137 14.48 -3.00 5.42
C ILE A 137 14.56 -3.32 3.92
N TYR A 138 13.67 -2.71 3.15
CA TYR A 138 13.66 -2.79 1.69
C TYR A 138 14.05 -1.44 1.11
N ILE A 139 14.96 -1.44 0.13
CA ILE A 139 15.34 -0.24 -0.61
C ILE A 139 14.87 -0.44 -2.05
N VAL A 140 13.80 0.24 -2.44
CA VAL A 140 13.20 0.16 -3.77
C VAL A 140 13.82 1.21 -4.67
N THR A 141 14.38 0.77 -5.80
CA THR A 141 15.15 1.61 -6.72
C THR A 141 14.85 1.23 -8.17
N PRO A 142 15.15 2.08 -9.18
CA PRO A 142 15.05 1.71 -10.60
C PRO A 142 16.22 0.82 -11.06
N GLY A 143 16.55 -0.21 -10.27
CA GLY A 143 17.68 -1.10 -10.50
C GLY A 143 19.04 -0.50 -10.13
N HIS A 144 19.06 0.46 -9.19
CA HIS A 144 20.29 1.06 -8.65
C HIS A 144 20.66 0.42 -7.31
N ILE A 145 21.95 0.39 -7.01
CA ILE A 145 22.50 -0.21 -5.79
C ILE A 145 23.40 0.82 -5.11
N PRO A 146 23.11 1.24 -3.85
CA PRO A 146 23.96 2.19 -3.15
C PRO A 146 25.37 1.63 -2.93
N GLU A 147 26.41 2.38 -3.32
CA GLU A 147 27.80 1.93 -3.29
C GLU A 147 28.28 1.47 -1.91
N TRP A 148 27.78 2.10 -0.86
CA TRP A 148 28.19 1.87 0.52
C TRP A 148 27.49 0.68 1.19
N LEU A 149 26.42 0.12 0.57
CA LEU A 149 25.51 -0.83 1.21
C LEU A 149 26.09 -2.24 1.25
N ASP A 150 26.05 -2.91 2.41
CA ASP A 150 26.41 -4.32 2.53
C ASP A 150 25.26 -5.22 2.07
N LEU A 151 25.36 -5.73 0.84
CA LEU A 151 24.37 -6.64 0.25
C LEU A 151 24.29 -8.00 0.96
N ASN A 152 25.26 -8.35 1.82
CA ASN A 152 25.23 -9.57 2.62
C ASN A 152 24.50 -9.39 3.95
N ASN A 153 24.13 -8.15 4.32
CA ASN A 153 23.41 -7.91 5.56
C ASN A 153 21.97 -8.48 5.43
N PRO A 154 21.57 -9.45 6.28
CA PRO A 154 20.30 -10.14 6.14
C PRO A 154 19.07 -9.25 6.38
N ARG A 155 19.25 -8.11 7.07
CA ARG A 155 18.16 -7.16 7.38
C ARG A 155 17.84 -6.22 6.23
N VAL A 156 18.68 -6.09 5.21
CA VAL A 156 18.46 -5.15 4.10
C VAL A 156 18.35 -5.87 2.76
N LYS A 157 17.37 -5.47 1.93
CA LYS A 157 17.19 -6.00 0.58
C LYS A 157 16.97 -4.86 -0.40
N VAL A 158 17.76 -4.84 -1.47
CA VAL A 158 17.51 -3.94 -2.61
C VAL A 158 16.51 -4.60 -3.54
N ILE A 159 15.47 -3.87 -3.93
CA ILE A 159 14.39 -4.35 -4.80
C ILE A 159 14.36 -3.46 -6.04
N ASP A 160 14.43 -4.06 -7.23
CA ASP A 160 14.16 -3.34 -8.46
C ASP A 160 12.65 -3.04 -8.53
N GLN A 161 12.32 -1.76 -8.62
CA GLN A 161 10.94 -1.29 -8.69
C GLN A 161 10.17 -1.96 -9.85
N ASP A 162 10.83 -2.27 -10.96
CA ASP A 162 10.19 -2.80 -12.17
C ASP A 162 9.63 -4.22 -11.92
N GLU A 163 10.18 -4.95 -10.93
CA GLU A 163 9.67 -6.26 -10.48
C GLU A 163 8.34 -6.16 -9.75
N LEU A 164 8.02 -5.00 -9.18
CA LEU A 164 6.80 -4.77 -8.40
C LEU A 164 5.58 -4.54 -9.29
N PHE A 165 5.78 -4.20 -10.57
CA PHE A 165 4.69 -3.85 -11.48
C PHE A 165 3.93 -5.10 -11.91
N PRO A 166 2.61 -5.18 -11.65
CA PRO A 166 1.77 -6.24 -12.19
C PRO A 166 1.81 -6.26 -13.72
N GLU A 167 1.50 -7.40 -14.34
CA GLU A 167 1.59 -7.57 -15.79
C GLU A 167 0.82 -6.52 -16.60
N TYR A 168 -0.38 -6.16 -16.15
CA TYR A 168 -1.18 -5.11 -16.79
C TYR A 168 -0.50 -3.72 -16.76
N ALA A 169 0.36 -3.47 -15.77
CA ALA A 169 1.04 -2.21 -15.55
C ALA A 169 2.39 -2.13 -16.26
N LYS A 170 3.00 -3.27 -16.62
CA LYS A 170 4.32 -3.32 -17.26
C LYS A 170 4.40 -2.55 -18.59
N GLN A 171 3.30 -2.48 -19.34
CA GLN A 171 3.21 -1.67 -20.56
C GLN A 171 3.46 -0.17 -20.32
N PHE A 172 3.33 0.31 -19.08
CA PHE A 172 3.57 1.69 -18.70
C PHE A 172 5.00 1.93 -18.20
N MET A 173 5.87 0.93 -18.21
CA MET A 173 7.29 1.10 -17.88
C MET A 173 8.09 1.65 -19.09
N PRO A 174 9.29 2.23 -18.86
CA PRO A 174 9.80 2.67 -17.56
C PRO A 174 8.94 3.82 -17.01
N THR A 175 9.00 4.04 -15.70
CA THR A 175 8.39 5.19 -15.04
C THR A 175 9.38 5.85 -14.08
N PHE A 176 9.32 7.17 -14.02
CA PHE A 176 10.07 8.04 -13.10
C PHE A 176 9.13 8.76 -12.13
N ASN A 177 7.87 8.35 -12.13
CA ASN A 177 6.80 8.98 -11.39
C ASN A 177 6.62 8.28 -10.05
N SER A 178 6.97 8.94 -8.95
CA SER A 178 6.78 8.33 -7.63
C SER A 178 5.31 8.03 -7.32
N HIS A 179 4.34 8.80 -7.86
CA HIS A 179 2.92 8.49 -7.71
C HIS A 179 2.52 7.16 -8.37
N VAL A 180 3.32 6.67 -9.32
CA VAL A 180 3.16 5.35 -9.94
C VAL A 180 3.94 4.30 -9.15
N ILE A 181 5.17 4.58 -8.74
CA ILE A 181 6.01 3.63 -7.99
C ILE A 181 5.39 3.31 -6.62
N GLU A 182 4.91 4.33 -5.90
CA GLU A 182 4.24 4.22 -4.60
C GLU A 182 2.97 3.36 -4.66
N GLN A 183 2.33 3.22 -5.84
CA GLN A 183 1.17 2.35 -6.00
C GLN A 183 1.49 0.88 -5.76
N PHE A 184 2.74 0.45 -5.95
CA PHE A 184 3.09 -0.97 -5.99
C PHE A 184 4.06 -1.40 -4.89
N LEU A 185 4.47 -0.49 -3.98
CA LEU A 185 5.34 -0.84 -2.84
C LEU A 185 4.74 -1.95 -1.96
N TYR A 186 3.41 -2.00 -1.84
CA TYR A 186 2.71 -3.04 -1.08
C TYR A 186 2.85 -4.46 -1.69
N LEU A 187 3.40 -4.59 -2.89
CA LEU A 187 3.66 -5.85 -3.58
C LEU A 187 5.05 -6.44 -3.33
N ILE A 188 5.90 -5.76 -2.54
CA ILE A 188 7.23 -6.26 -2.16
C ILE A 188 7.09 -7.68 -1.54
N PRO A 189 7.80 -8.70 -2.07
CA PRO A 189 7.75 -10.04 -1.50
C PRO A 189 8.30 -10.08 -0.06
N GLY A 190 7.53 -10.68 0.84
CA GLY A 190 7.86 -10.76 2.27
C GLY A 190 7.54 -9.50 3.08
N LEU A 191 6.90 -8.49 2.48
CA LEU A 191 6.45 -7.29 3.18
C LEU A 191 5.42 -7.63 4.26
N SER A 192 5.60 -7.09 5.47
CA SER A 192 4.60 -7.20 6.54
C SER A 192 3.31 -6.45 6.18
N ASP A 193 2.17 -6.85 6.77
CA ASP A 193 0.91 -6.15 6.50
C ASP A 193 0.98 -4.68 6.95
N ILE A 194 1.36 -4.42 8.19
CA ILE A 194 1.74 -3.07 8.61
C ILE A 194 3.21 -2.86 8.24
N TYR A 195 3.52 -1.82 7.47
CA TYR A 195 4.89 -1.45 7.11
C TYR A 195 5.05 0.07 7.13
N MET A 196 6.28 0.55 7.23
CA MET A 196 6.57 1.99 7.23
C MET A 196 7.35 2.37 5.98
N GLN A 197 6.83 3.31 5.20
CA GLN A 197 7.61 3.96 4.15
C GLN A 197 8.38 5.15 4.73
N VAL A 198 9.66 5.21 4.45
CA VAL A 198 10.57 6.29 4.83
C VAL A 198 11.22 6.79 3.55
N ASN A 199 11.15 8.10 3.25
CA ASN A 199 11.93 8.62 2.15
C ASN A 199 13.43 8.65 2.53
N ASP A 200 14.29 8.66 1.51
CA ASP A 200 15.74 8.77 1.66
C ASP A 200 16.18 10.07 2.35
N ASP A 201 15.38 11.13 2.27
CA ASP A 201 15.62 12.45 2.85
C ASP A 201 15.14 12.63 4.29
N TYR A 202 14.72 11.56 4.97
CA TYR A 202 14.27 11.60 6.37
C TYR A 202 15.40 11.25 7.34
N LEU A 203 15.67 12.14 8.29
CA LEU A 203 16.65 11.95 9.36
C LEU A 203 15.98 11.89 10.73
N PHE A 204 16.33 10.88 11.50
CA PHE A 204 15.95 10.76 12.91
C PHE A 204 17.02 11.44 13.75
N THR A 205 16.65 12.47 14.52
CA THR A 205 17.59 13.34 15.22
C THR A 205 17.60 13.13 16.74
N LYS A 206 16.62 12.39 17.26
CA LYS A 206 16.47 12.04 18.67
C LYS A 206 15.89 10.63 18.82
N PRO A 207 16.05 9.96 19.98
CA PRO A 207 15.43 8.66 20.23
C PRO A 207 13.93 8.67 19.93
N ILE A 208 13.50 7.67 19.16
CA ILE A 208 12.13 7.54 18.66
C ILE A 208 11.43 6.40 19.39
N THR A 209 10.35 6.72 20.08
CA THR A 209 9.50 5.70 20.71
C THR A 209 8.53 5.12 19.68
N PRO A 210 8.07 3.86 19.80
CA PRO A 210 7.06 3.31 18.92
C PRO A 210 5.73 4.09 19.00
N HIS A 211 5.47 4.79 20.12
CA HIS A 211 4.29 5.64 20.32
C HIS A 211 4.26 6.90 19.44
N GLU A 212 5.35 7.21 18.73
CA GLU A 212 5.33 8.22 17.66
C GLU A 212 4.48 7.76 16.47
N PHE A 213 4.37 6.43 16.26
CA PHE A 213 3.73 5.84 15.08
C PHE A 213 2.53 4.95 15.42
N PHE A 214 2.43 4.46 16.65
CA PHE A 214 1.41 3.50 17.06
C PHE A 214 0.65 3.93 18.31
N THR A 215 -0.59 3.46 18.42
CA THR A 215 -1.45 3.63 19.59
C THR A 215 -1.36 2.42 20.52
N CYS A 216 -1.79 2.58 21.77
CA CYS A 216 -1.72 1.52 22.80
C CYS A 216 -2.48 0.25 22.41
N ASP A 217 -3.59 0.38 21.69
CA ASP A 217 -4.40 -0.72 21.19
C ASP A 217 -3.80 -1.41 19.95
N GLY A 218 -2.64 -0.94 19.46
CA GLY A 218 -1.93 -1.50 18.32
C GLY A 218 -2.29 -0.90 16.97
N GLY A 219 -3.02 0.21 16.98
CA GLY A 219 -3.41 0.97 15.80
C GLY A 219 -2.32 1.91 15.26
N ILE A 220 -2.63 2.57 14.14
CA ILE A 220 -1.73 3.44 13.39
C ILE A 220 -2.00 4.92 13.74
N ARG A 221 -0.94 5.68 14.02
CA ARG A 221 -1.00 7.14 14.10
C ARG A 221 -0.85 7.75 12.71
N LEU A 222 -1.88 8.42 12.21
CA LEU A 222 -1.89 9.05 10.89
C LEU A 222 -1.45 10.50 10.99
N LEU A 223 -0.17 10.76 10.72
CA LEU A 223 0.43 12.08 10.85
C LEU A 223 -0.06 13.04 9.75
N HIS A 224 -0.38 14.27 10.14
CA HIS A 224 -0.90 15.31 9.24
C HIS A 224 -0.37 16.71 9.55
N GLU A 225 -0.52 17.63 8.61
CA GLU A 225 -0.30 19.06 8.81
C GLU A 225 -1.59 19.74 9.28
N ASN A 226 -1.48 20.96 9.81
CA ASN A 226 -2.65 21.73 10.26
C ASN A 226 -3.53 22.20 9.11
N GLY A 227 -2.95 22.40 7.92
CA GLY A 227 -3.67 22.90 6.76
C GLY A 227 -4.74 21.93 6.27
N LEU A 228 -5.93 22.46 5.96
CA LEU A 228 -7.00 21.74 5.29
C LEU A 228 -6.82 21.79 3.77
N ILE A 229 -7.21 20.71 3.10
CA ILE A 229 -7.20 20.61 1.64
C ILE A 229 -8.54 21.11 1.10
N SER A 230 -8.45 21.98 0.08
CA SER A 230 -9.63 22.55 -0.56
C SER A 230 -10.44 21.49 -1.32
N HIS A 231 -11.77 21.59 -1.23
CA HIS A 231 -12.72 20.83 -2.05
C HIS A 231 -12.87 21.37 -3.47
N VAL A 232 -12.16 22.43 -3.84
CA VAL A 232 -12.21 23.00 -5.19
C VAL A 232 -11.22 22.26 -6.10
N PRO A 233 -11.63 21.87 -7.32
CA PRO A 233 -10.72 21.27 -8.30
C PRO A 233 -9.46 22.13 -8.56
N PRO A 234 -8.33 21.52 -8.94
CA PRO A 234 -7.13 22.27 -9.26
C PRO A 234 -7.31 23.13 -10.51
N VAL A 235 -6.87 24.39 -10.44
CA VAL A 235 -6.81 25.28 -11.61
C VAL A 235 -5.52 25.09 -12.39
N ALA A 236 -5.52 25.47 -13.67
CA ALA A 236 -4.38 25.26 -14.58
C ALA A 236 -3.04 25.83 -14.08
N LYS A 237 -3.05 26.92 -13.28
CA LYS A 237 -1.84 27.55 -12.74
C LYS A 237 -1.24 26.83 -11.52
N LYS A 238 -1.92 25.85 -10.93
CA LYS A 238 -1.43 25.12 -9.75
C LYS A 238 -0.27 24.19 -10.13
N GLY A 239 0.67 24.04 -9.19
CA GLY A 239 1.80 23.14 -9.33
C GLY A 239 1.38 21.67 -9.40
N ILE A 240 2.27 20.81 -9.90
CA ILE A 240 1.99 19.38 -10.14
C ILE A 240 1.56 18.68 -8.85
N TRP A 241 2.35 18.80 -7.77
CA TRP A 241 2.08 18.10 -6.50
C TRP A 241 0.75 18.56 -5.86
N ILE A 242 0.51 19.87 -5.76
CA ILE A 242 -0.75 20.35 -5.19
C ILE A 242 -1.96 19.95 -6.07
N SER A 243 -1.77 19.80 -7.38
CA SER A 243 -2.83 19.30 -8.27
C SER A 243 -3.17 17.84 -8.00
N SER A 244 -2.17 16.98 -7.77
CA SER A 244 -2.43 15.57 -7.41
C SER A 244 -3.10 15.43 -6.05
N VAL A 245 -2.74 16.29 -5.09
CA VAL A 245 -3.45 16.40 -3.80
C VAL A 245 -4.92 16.77 -3.98
N LEU A 246 -5.21 17.81 -4.76
CA LEU A 246 -6.58 18.27 -4.99
C LEU A 246 -7.41 17.24 -5.78
N HIS A 247 -6.83 16.56 -6.78
CA HIS A 247 -7.52 15.46 -7.46
C HIS A 247 -7.82 14.30 -6.52
N THR A 248 -6.89 13.96 -5.63
CA THR A 248 -7.13 12.95 -4.60
C THR A 248 -8.30 13.34 -3.71
N GLN A 249 -8.36 14.60 -3.26
CA GLN A 249 -9.51 15.13 -2.52
C GLN A 249 -10.83 15.02 -3.30
N GLN A 250 -10.84 15.33 -4.60
CA GLN A 250 -12.04 15.19 -5.43
C GLN A 250 -12.53 13.73 -5.49
N GLU A 251 -11.62 12.76 -5.70
CA GLU A 251 -11.98 11.34 -5.71
C GLU A 251 -12.52 10.88 -4.34
N MET A 252 -11.94 11.36 -3.24
CA MET A 252 -12.47 11.08 -1.90
C MET A 252 -13.87 11.67 -1.69
N ASP A 253 -14.08 12.93 -2.09
CA ASP A 253 -15.36 13.64 -1.96
C ASP A 253 -16.47 12.95 -2.75
N LEU A 254 -16.15 12.43 -3.93
CA LEU A 254 -17.09 11.67 -4.76
C LEU A 254 -17.54 10.36 -4.10
N ARG A 255 -16.75 9.79 -3.18
CA ARG A 255 -17.04 8.47 -2.58
C ARG A 255 -17.60 8.54 -1.18
N TRP A 256 -17.03 9.38 -0.31
CA TRP A 256 -17.46 9.50 1.09
C TRP A 256 -18.01 10.89 1.44
N GLY A 257 -18.26 11.73 0.44
CA GLY A 257 -18.75 13.08 0.64
C GLY A 257 -17.65 14.07 1.06
N LYS A 258 -18.04 15.34 1.10
CA LYS A 258 -17.15 16.44 1.49
C LYS A 258 -16.93 16.43 3.00
N THR A 259 -15.73 16.05 3.40
CA THR A 259 -15.27 16.14 4.78
C THR A 259 -13.94 16.90 4.81
N ASP A 260 -13.70 17.63 5.89
CA ASP A 260 -12.42 18.28 6.11
C ASP A 260 -11.32 17.22 6.17
N ARG A 261 -10.29 17.39 5.34
CA ARG A 261 -9.13 16.51 5.30
C ARG A 261 -7.84 17.33 5.30
N HIS A 262 -6.89 16.89 6.10
CA HIS A 262 -5.63 17.59 6.30
C HIS A 262 -4.58 17.16 5.28
N PHE A 263 -3.66 18.07 4.93
CA PHE A 263 -2.43 17.68 4.23
C PHE A 263 -1.67 16.64 5.05
N ILE A 264 -0.97 15.72 4.38
CA ILE A 264 -0.15 14.72 5.07
C ILE A 264 1.16 15.33 5.57
N LYS A 265 1.62 14.88 6.74
CA LYS A 265 2.90 15.31 7.31
C LYS A 265 4.05 14.84 6.41
N HIS A 266 5.06 15.67 6.18
CA HIS A 266 6.33 15.20 5.58
C HIS A 266 7.15 14.45 6.64
N ALA A 267 6.79 13.19 6.86
CA ALA A 267 7.33 12.29 7.87
C ALA A 267 7.10 10.83 7.43
N PRO A 268 7.72 9.83 8.09
CA PRO A 268 7.47 8.42 7.78
C PRO A 268 5.98 8.08 7.76
N PHE A 269 5.56 7.35 6.74
CA PHE A 269 4.17 6.92 6.57
C PHE A 269 4.02 5.47 7.00
N VAL A 270 3.04 5.19 7.86
CA VAL A 270 2.71 3.82 8.25
C VAL A 270 1.50 3.36 7.46
N TYR A 271 1.69 2.28 6.71
CA TYR A 271 0.73 1.74 5.78
C TYR A 271 0.27 0.35 6.20
N SER A 272 -0.94 0.01 5.76
CA SER A 272 -1.42 -1.37 5.67
C SER A 272 -1.36 -1.83 4.20
N ARG A 273 -0.75 -2.99 3.99
CA ARG A 273 -0.71 -3.67 2.69
C ARG A 273 -2.12 -4.01 2.22
N HIS A 274 -2.97 -4.53 3.11
CA HIS A 274 -4.38 -4.79 2.79
C HIS A 274 -5.16 -3.53 2.45
N ALA A 275 -4.85 -2.38 3.06
CA ALA A 275 -5.46 -1.11 2.70
C ALA A 275 -5.10 -0.70 1.27
N PHE A 276 -3.86 -0.90 0.82
CA PHE A 276 -3.50 -0.66 -0.59
C PHE A 276 -4.24 -1.59 -1.55
N GLU A 277 -4.43 -2.87 -1.22
CA GLU A 277 -5.24 -3.78 -2.03
C GLU A 277 -6.67 -3.25 -2.22
N ARG A 278 -7.27 -2.70 -1.16
CA ARG A 278 -8.60 -2.08 -1.21
C ARG A 278 -8.63 -0.75 -1.94
N VAL A 279 -7.62 0.09 -1.76
CA VAL A 279 -7.42 1.34 -2.51
C VAL A 279 -7.36 1.05 -4.02
N HIS A 280 -6.61 0.03 -4.46
CA HIS A 280 -6.56 -0.38 -5.87
C HIS A 280 -7.92 -0.85 -6.41
N GLN A 281 -8.75 -1.49 -5.58
CA GLN A 281 -10.10 -1.93 -5.96
C GLN A 281 -11.10 -0.76 -6.05
N ILE A 282 -10.98 0.24 -5.17
CA ILE A 282 -11.92 1.37 -5.09
C ILE A 282 -11.62 2.44 -6.14
N PHE A 283 -10.34 2.72 -6.36
CA PHE A 283 -9.83 3.79 -7.23
C PHE A 283 -9.15 3.26 -8.49
N ASP A 284 -9.62 2.12 -9.00
CA ASP A 284 -9.06 1.41 -10.15
C ASP A 284 -8.76 2.33 -11.33
N ARG A 285 -9.73 3.17 -11.72
CA ARG A 285 -9.65 4.05 -12.88
C ARG A 285 -8.73 5.26 -12.63
N PRO A 286 -8.86 6.04 -11.55
CA PRO A 286 -7.90 7.12 -11.25
C PRO A 286 -6.45 6.63 -11.16
N LEU A 287 -6.22 5.47 -10.53
CA LEU A 287 -4.89 4.87 -10.41
C LEU A 287 -4.37 4.39 -11.77
N TYR A 288 -5.20 3.71 -12.57
CA TYR A 288 -4.85 3.33 -13.94
C TYR A 288 -4.50 4.55 -14.82
N MET A 289 -5.21 5.67 -14.66
CA MET A 289 -4.88 6.90 -15.38
C MET A 289 -3.54 7.50 -14.94
N THR A 290 -3.20 7.40 -13.66
CA THR A 290 -1.89 7.81 -13.12
C THR A 290 -0.74 7.02 -13.76
N LEU A 291 -0.94 5.72 -14.08
CA LEU A 291 0.09 4.88 -14.72
C LEU A 291 0.58 5.44 -16.06
N LYS A 292 -0.24 6.22 -16.77
CA LYS A 292 0.11 6.78 -18.08
C LYS A 292 1.17 7.89 -18.00
N SER A 293 1.36 8.48 -16.82
CA SER A 293 2.29 9.58 -16.57
C SER A 293 3.71 9.06 -16.28
N LYS A 294 4.65 9.23 -17.23
CA LYS A 294 6.07 8.84 -17.08
C LYS A 294 6.82 9.65 -16.01
N PHE A 295 6.40 10.89 -15.80
CA PHE A 295 6.84 11.80 -14.73
C PHE A 295 5.60 12.30 -13.98
N ARG A 296 5.76 12.77 -12.74
CA ARG A 296 4.63 13.33 -11.96
C ARG A 296 3.87 14.34 -12.81
N ALA A 297 2.56 14.15 -12.92
CA ALA A 297 1.67 14.97 -13.71
C ALA A 297 0.48 15.43 -12.86
N LYS A 298 -0.18 16.50 -13.30
CA LYS A 298 -1.32 17.08 -12.58
C LYS A 298 -2.46 16.07 -12.29
N PRO A 299 -2.89 15.18 -13.22
CA PRO A 299 -4.00 14.25 -12.99
C PRO A 299 -3.65 13.05 -12.11
N ASP A 300 -2.42 12.95 -11.60
CA ASP A 300 -1.99 11.83 -10.79
C ASP A 300 -2.71 11.78 -9.44
N MET A 301 -2.80 10.58 -8.87
CA MET A 301 -3.26 10.35 -7.50
C MET A 301 -2.10 10.40 -6.51
N ASN A 302 -2.32 11.00 -5.35
CA ASN A 302 -1.33 11.06 -4.28
C ASN A 302 -1.52 9.84 -3.35
N MET A 303 -0.65 8.84 -3.46
CA MET A 303 -0.80 7.56 -2.77
C MET A 303 -0.79 7.64 -1.23
N PRO A 304 0.10 8.42 -0.58
CA PRO A 304 0.06 8.58 0.86
C PRO A 304 -1.29 9.11 1.36
N LEU A 305 -1.84 10.14 0.69
CA LEU A 305 -3.15 10.68 1.01
C LEU A 305 -4.26 9.66 0.76
N LEU A 306 -4.24 8.98 -0.38
CA LEU A 306 -5.26 8.00 -0.75
C LEU A 306 -5.37 6.87 0.28
N HIS A 307 -4.22 6.36 0.75
CA HIS A 307 -4.18 5.36 1.82
C HIS A 307 -4.74 5.92 3.13
N HIS A 308 -4.19 7.03 3.62
CA HIS A 308 -4.57 7.58 4.93
C HIS A 308 -6.05 7.96 4.97
N TYR A 309 -6.56 8.55 3.89
CA TYR A 309 -7.96 8.95 3.82
C TYR A 309 -8.90 7.76 3.68
N TYR A 310 -8.51 6.72 2.96
CA TYR A 310 -9.25 5.46 2.96
C TYR A 310 -9.31 4.88 4.38
N MET A 311 -8.18 4.82 5.10
CA MET A 311 -8.13 4.29 6.46
C MET A 311 -9.07 5.05 7.41
N VAL A 312 -9.11 6.39 7.34
CA VAL A 312 -10.03 7.21 8.14
C VAL A 312 -11.49 7.01 7.72
N SER A 313 -11.77 6.93 6.42
CA SER A 313 -13.16 6.94 5.93
C SER A 313 -13.87 5.59 6.04
N GLN A 314 -13.13 4.48 5.95
CA GLN A 314 -13.70 3.14 5.88
C GLN A 314 -12.71 2.05 6.32
N GLY A 315 -11.43 2.18 5.96
CA GLY A 315 -10.44 1.12 6.09
C GLY A 315 -10.18 0.67 7.53
N SER A 316 -10.26 1.56 8.51
CA SER A 316 -10.06 1.20 9.92
C SER A 316 -11.11 0.20 10.41
N GLU A 317 -12.39 0.47 10.14
CA GLU A 317 -13.49 -0.43 10.48
C GLU A 317 -13.46 -1.70 9.62
N GLU A 318 -13.29 -1.56 8.30
CA GLU A 318 -13.31 -2.68 7.37
C GLU A 318 -12.19 -3.70 7.62
N LEU A 319 -10.99 -3.22 7.98
CA LEU A 319 -9.80 -4.06 8.17
C LEU A 319 -9.55 -4.40 9.65
N GLY A 320 -10.30 -3.82 10.58
CA GLY A 320 -10.07 -3.99 12.02
C GLY A 320 -8.71 -3.44 12.50
N ILE A 321 -8.21 -2.40 11.84
CA ILE A 321 -6.95 -1.73 12.17
C ILE A 321 -7.30 -0.35 12.76
N PRO A 322 -7.18 -0.14 14.08
CA PRO A 322 -7.49 1.15 14.68
C PRO A 322 -6.58 2.25 14.11
N VAL A 323 -7.12 3.46 13.97
CA VAL A 323 -6.34 4.63 13.55
C VAL A 323 -6.58 5.80 14.49
N TYR A 324 -5.54 6.61 14.68
CA TYR A 324 -5.60 7.84 15.47
C TYR A 324 -4.96 8.98 14.68
N SER A 325 -5.67 10.10 14.56
CA SER A 325 -5.15 11.33 13.98
C SER A 325 -4.73 12.26 15.13
N PRO A 326 -3.43 12.37 15.45
CA PRO A 326 -2.98 13.14 16.60
C PRO A 326 -3.15 14.65 16.38
N PRO A 327 -3.43 15.45 17.43
CA PRO A 327 -3.47 16.90 17.31
C PRO A 327 -2.10 17.47 16.96
N ALA A 328 -2.11 18.66 16.36
CA ALA A 328 -0.93 19.41 15.93
C ALA A 328 0.17 19.51 17.00
N SER A 329 -0.22 19.69 18.26
CA SER A 329 0.68 19.83 19.41
C SER A 329 1.55 18.60 19.64
N GLU A 330 1.08 17.41 19.27
CA GLU A 330 1.83 16.16 19.36
C GLU A 330 2.80 15.96 18.17
N MET A 331 2.69 16.76 17.11
CA MET A 331 3.48 16.61 15.88
C MET A 331 4.52 17.71 15.67
N THR A 332 4.81 18.51 16.70
CA THR A 332 5.80 19.59 16.67
C THR A 332 7.24 19.09 16.49
N GLY A 333 7.51 17.82 16.83
CA GLY A 333 8.80 17.17 16.65
C GLY A 333 9.13 16.79 15.20
N TYR A 334 8.21 16.94 14.24
CA TYR A 334 8.46 16.64 12.83
C TYR A 334 8.66 17.93 12.03
N LYS A 335 9.80 18.04 11.36
CA LYS A 335 10.20 19.27 10.67
C LYS A 335 10.56 19.03 9.21
N LEU A 336 9.83 19.68 8.30
CA LEU A 336 10.28 19.87 6.93
C LEU A 336 11.27 21.04 6.88
N ILE A 337 12.49 20.79 6.39
CA ILE A 337 13.51 21.78 6.10
C ILE A 337 13.64 21.90 4.59
N LEU A 338 13.34 23.08 4.06
CA LEU A 338 13.56 23.38 2.65
C LEU A 338 14.99 23.85 2.46
N MET A 339 15.77 23.14 1.66
CA MET A 339 17.15 23.51 1.32
C MET A 339 17.15 24.37 0.06
N LYS A 340 17.54 25.64 0.19
CA LYS A 340 17.44 26.65 -0.88
C LYS A 340 18.75 27.43 -1.04
N ASN A 341 18.95 28.02 -2.20
CA ASN A 341 20.14 28.82 -2.48
C ASN A 341 20.31 30.01 -1.51
N ASP A 342 19.21 30.56 -1.01
CA ASP A 342 19.16 31.81 -0.24
C ASP A 342 19.10 31.60 1.27
N ASN A 343 19.18 30.37 1.77
CA ASN A 343 18.98 30.08 3.19
C ASN A 343 20.11 29.29 3.88
N ILE A 344 21.32 29.27 3.29
CA ILE A 344 22.48 28.52 3.82
C ILE A 344 22.76 28.87 5.29
N ASP A 345 22.76 30.13 5.67
CA ASP A 345 23.05 30.52 7.07
C ASP A 345 22.00 29.99 8.04
N LYS A 346 20.73 30.02 7.64
CA LYS A 346 19.62 29.44 8.41
C LYS A 346 19.73 27.91 8.49
N LEU A 347 20.18 27.25 7.41
CA LEU A 347 20.46 25.81 7.43
C LEU A 347 21.55 25.49 8.44
N LYS A 348 22.66 26.23 8.43
CA LYS A 348 23.76 26.06 9.38
C LYS A 348 23.31 26.24 10.84
N GLU A 349 22.47 27.24 11.11
CA GLU A 349 21.88 27.44 12.44
C GLU A 349 21.04 26.24 12.87
N MET A 350 20.09 25.80 12.03
CA MET A 350 19.23 24.65 12.34
C MET A 350 20.02 23.35 12.50
N PHE A 351 21.02 23.12 11.64
CA PHE A 351 21.90 21.95 11.72
C PHE A 351 22.79 22.01 12.97
N GLY A 352 23.28 23.19 13.35
CA GLY A 352 23.99 23.41 14.60
C GLY A 352 23.14 23.02 15.82
N GLN A 353 21.89 23.47 15.87
CA GLN A 353 20.93 23.12 16.94
C GLN A 353 20.62 21.62 17.01
N ILE A 354 20.66 20.92 15.87
CA ILE A 354 20.50 19.46 15.86
C ILE A 354 21.76 18.78 16.40
N ILE A 355 22.94 19.24 15.99
CA ILE A 355 24.23 18.68 16.44
C ILE A 355 24.44 18.88 17.94
N ASP A 356 24.15 20.06 18.48
CA ASP A 356 24.32 20.36 19.90
C ASP A 356 23.19 19.82 20.79
N GLY A 357 22.12 19.30 20.18
CA GLY A 357 20.97 18.68 20.85
C GLY A 357 19.89 19.65 21.35
N SER A 358 20.07 20.97 21.16
CA SER A 358 19.12 22.02 21.58
C SER A 358 17.83 22.05 20.75
N SER A 359 17.85 21.53 19.53
CA SER A 359 16.65 21.36 18.69
C SER A 359 15.63 20.45 19.38
N THR A 360 14.34 20.70 19.16
CA THR A 360 13.24 19.82 19.61
C THR A 360 12.80 18.82 18.54
N PHE A 361 13.36 18.92 17.34
CA PHE A 361 12.99 18.04 16.23
C PHE A 361 13.46 16.61 16.51
N LYS A 362 12.55 15.66 16.32
CA LYS A 362 12.77 14.21 16.39
C LYS A 362 13.02 13.63 15.01
N VAL A 363 12.28 14.12 14.02
CA VAL A 363 12.40 13.69 12.62
C VAL A 363 12.45 14.93 11.73
N VAL A 364 13.44 14.98 10.86
CA VAL A 364 13.67 16.06 9.91
C VAL A 364 13.58 15.50 8.49
N ALA A 365 12.78 16.14 7.64
CA ALA A 365 12.73 15.86 6.20
C ALA A 365 13.47 16.96 5.45
N LEU A 366 14.47 16.60 4.64
CA LEU A 366 15.30 17.55 3.90
C LEU A 366 14.85 17.63 2.44
N ASN A 367 14.10 18.68 2.09
CA ASN A 367 13.59 18.81 0.73
C ASN A 367 14.47 19.72 -0.14
N ASP A 368 14.92 19.15 -1.26
CA ASP A 368 15.79 19.78 -2.25
C ASP A 368 15.07 20.85 -3.09
N GLU A 369 15.42 22.12 -2.89
CA GLU A 369 14.96 23.24 -3.71
C GLU A 369 16.13 24.18 -4.09
N TYR A 370 17.29 23.60 -4.38
CA TYR A 370 18.52 24.35 -4.69
C TYR A 370 19.15 23.96 -6.03
N SER A 371 19.94 24.89 -6.56
CA SER A 371 20.83 24.72 -7.71
C SER A 371 22.29 25.03 -7.36
N ASP A 372 22.53 25.77 -6.28
CA ASP A 372 23.85 26.07 -5.74
C ASP A 372 24.37 24.89 -4.91
N MET A 373 25.47 24.28 -5.35
CA MET A 373 26.05 23.11 -4.70
C MET A 373 26.60 23.40 -3.30
N ARG A 374 26.81 24.67 -2.91
CA ARG A 374 27.17 25.03 -1.52
C ARG A 374 26.09 24.62 -0.52
N VAL A 375 24.83 24.53 -0.95
CA VAL A 375 23.72 24.01 -0.14
C VAL A 375 23.93 22.51 0.13
N ALA A 376 24.29 21.74 -0.91
CA ALA A 376 24.63 20.33 -0.78
C ALA A 376 25.84 20.13 0.14
N ASP A 377 26.89 20.94 -0.01
CA ASP A 377 28.09 20.88 0.82
C ASP A 377 27.75 21.12 2.30
N THR A 378 26.84 22.06 2.57
CA THR A 378 26.36 22.36 3.94
C THR A 378 25.60 21.16 4.54
N ALA A 379 24.73 20.51 3.77
CA ALA A 379 24.03 19.31 4.22
C ALA A 379 25.00 18.14 4.46
N MET A 380 25.98 17.94 3.57
CA MET A 380 27.00 16.90 3.71
C MET A 380 27.93 17.11 4.89
N GLU A 381 28.31 18.35 5.18
CA GLU A 381 29.05 18.70 6.39
C GLU A 381 28.24 18.38 7.65
N PHE A 382 26.95 18.74 7.66
CA PHE A 382 26.04 18.38 8.74
C PHE A 382 25.96 16.86 8.95
N PHE A 383 25.75 16.08 7.88
CA PHE A 383 25.66 14.62 7.96
C PHE A 383 26.92 13.99 8.57
N LYS A 384 28.10 14.39 8.10
CA LYS A 384 29.39 13.88 8.60
C LYS A 384 29.61 14.20 10.07
N LYS A 385 29.22 15.40 10.52
CA LYS A 385 29.34 15.82 11.92
C LYS A 385 28.32 15.14 12.83
N PHE A 386 27.07 15.02 12.38
CA PHE A 386 25.97 14.49 13.19
C PHE A 386 26.03 12.95 13.31
N LEU A 387 26.44 12.26 12.25
CA LEU A 387 26.44 10.79 12.14
C LEU A 387 27.79 10.29 11.59
N PRO A 388 28.91 10.48 12.31
CA PRO A 388 30.24 10.06 11.84
C PRO A 388 30.38 8.54 11.75
N GLU A 389 29.77 7.82 12.70
CA GLU A 389 29.89 6.36 12.82
C GLU A 389 29.09 5.63 11.73
N PRO A 390 29.69 4.62 11.06
CA PRO A 390 28.99 3.72 10.15
C PRO A 390 27.88 2.92 10.82
N SER A 391 26.80 2.69 10.08
CA SER A 391 25.73 1.77 10.48
C SER A 391 26.10 0.31 10.20
N SER A 392 25.36 -0.64 10.78
CA SER A 392 25.52 -2.07 10.46
C SER A 392 25.16 -2.42 9.01
N PHE A 393 24.50 -1.53 8.28
CA PHE A 393 24.13 -1.70 6.87
C PHE A 393 25.26 -1.32 5.91
N GLU A 394 26.35 -0.75 6.40
CA GLU A 394 27.48 -0.33 5.57
C GLU A 394 28.52 -1.43 5.39
N ARG A 395 29.09 -1.48 4.20
CA ARG A 395 30.23 -2.33 3.87
C ARG A 395 31.40 -2.01 4.78
N LYS A 396 32.11 -3.05 5.20
CA LYS A 396 33.34 -2.91 5.98
C LYS A 396 34.46 -2.35 5.09
N PRO A 397 35.41 -1.59 5.66
CA PRO A 397 36.61 -1.20 4.94
C PRO A 397 37.30 -2.41 4.30
N GLY A 398 37.63 -2.32 3.02
CA GLY A 398 38.28 -3.41 2.26
C GLY A 398 37.34 -4.48 1.69
N SER A 399 36.01 -4.37 1.86
CA SER A 399 35.08 -5.27 1.16
C SER A 399 35.15 -5.08 -0.36
N GLU A 400 35.05 -6.17 -1.12
CA GLU A 400 35.01 -6.13 -2.60
C GLU A 400 33.87 -5.23 -3.12
N PRO A 401 34.09 -4.40 -4.15
CA PRO A 401 33.05 -3.60 -4.77
C PRO A 401 32.00 -4.48 -5.44
N HIS A 402 30.74 -4.07 -5.34
CA HIS A 402 29.64 -4.64 -6.12
C HIS A 402 29.20 -3.65 -7.20
N ALA A 403 28.40 -4.12 -8.16
CA ALA A 403 27.82 -3.26 -9.18
C ALA A 403 26.93 -2.17 -8.55
N LEU A 404 26.89 -0.99 -9.18
CA LEU A 404 26.06 0.15 -8.75
C LEU A 404 24.67 0.15 -9.38
N THR A 405 24.44 -0.75 -10.32
CA THR A 405 23.15 -0.94 -11.00
C THR A 405 23.07 -2.35 -11.58
N VAL A 406 21.84 -2.84 -11.75
CA VAL A 406 21.56 -4.08 -12.50
C VAL A 406 21.75 -3.90 -14.00
N ARG A 407 21.95 -2.68 -14.51
CA ARG A 407 22.03 -2.42 -15.95
C ARG A 407 23.48 -2.49 -16.45
N LYS A 408 23.70 -3.23 -17.54
CA LYS A 408 25.02 -3.36 -18.17
C LYS A 408 25.50 -2.03 -18.76
N PRO A 409 26.79 -1.67 -18.59
CA PRO A 409 27.36 -0.50 -19.24
C PRO A 409 27.18 -0.53 -20.76
N GLY A 410 26.82 0.62 -21.37
CA GLY A 410 26.68 0.77 -22.82
C GLY A 410 25.34 0.27 -23.39
N THR A 411 24.87 -0.92 -23.02
CA THR A 411 23.61 -1.49 -23.56
C THR A 411 22.38 -1.16 -22.73
N CYS A 412 22.55 -0.92 -21.43
CA CYS A 412 21.48 -0.68 -20.46
C CYS A 412 20.48 -1.82 -20.29
N GLU A 413 20.82 -3.01 -20.78
CA GLU A 413 20.10 -4.25 -20.54
C GLU A 413 20.25 -4.67 -19.07
N VAL A 414 19.19 -5.24 -18.50
CA VAL A 414 19.19 -5.74 -17.13
C VAL A 414 20.00 -7.04 -17.07
N ASP A 415 20.93 -7.10 -16.13
CA ASP A 415 21.67 -8.30 -15.75
C ASP A 415 21.01 -8.91 -14.48
N PRO A 416 20.26 -10.02 -14.62
CA PRO A 416 19.55 -10.64 -13.50
C PRO A 416 20.50 -11.37 -12.53
N THR A 417 21.81 -11.41 -12.80
CA THR A 417 22.79 -12.03 -11.91
C THR A 417 23.28 -11.07 -10.82
N ILE A 418 23.09 -9.75 -11.01
CA ILE A 418 23.56 -8.71 -10.08
C ILE A 418 22.66 -8.62 -8.84
N LEU A 419 21.34 -8.56 -9.06
CA LEU A 419 20.34 -8.70 -8.02
C LEU A 419 19.50 -9.92 -8.35
N SER A 420 19.44 -10.88 -7.42
CA SER A 420 18.59 -12.05 -7.58
C SER A 420 17.13 -11.58 -7.70
N PRO A 421 16.37 -12.06 -8.71
CA PRO A 421 14.98 -11.69 -8.85
C PRO A 421 14.19 -11.99 -7.59
N SER A 422 13.34 -11.06 -7.17
CA SER A 422 12.48 -11.32 -6.02
C SER A 422 11.58 -12.52 -6.33
N PRO A 423 11.40 -13.47 -5.40
CA PRO A 423 10.47 -14.57 -5.62
C PRO A 423 9.10 -13.98 -5.95
N ARG A 424 8.50 -14.42 -7.07
CA ARG A 424 7.15 -13.98 -7.43
C ARG A 424 6.24 -14.19 -6.22
N ARG A 425 5.50 -13.16 -5.84
CA ARG A 425 4.45 -13.27 -4.83
C ARG A 425 3.56 -14.45 -5.24
N VAL A 426 3.55 -15.51 -4.43
CA VAL A 426 2.53 -16.55 -4.54
C VAL A 426 1.21 -15.81 -4.40
N GLU A 427 0.40 -15.82 -5.45
CA GLU A 427 -0.79 -14.98 -5.55
C GLU A 427 -1.62 -15.05 -4.26
N ALA A 428 -2.09 -13.89 -3.81
CA ALA A 428 -2.96 -13.82 -2.64
C ALA A 428 -4.16 -14.76 -2.81
N ALA A 429 -4.63 -15.33 -1.70
CA ALA A 429 -5.81 -16.16 -1.64
C ALA A 429 -6.94 -15.55 -2.51
N PRO A 430 -7.74 -16.37 -3.21
CA PRO A 430 -8.73 -15.92 -4.21
C PRO A 430 -9.79 -14.93 -3.70
N LYS A 431 -9.82 -14.66 -2.39
CA LYS A 431 -10.68 -13.67 -1.75
C LYS A 431 -10.34 -12.21 -2.13
N TYR A 432 -9.10 -11.92 -2.54
CA TYR A 432 -8.65 -10.54 -2.83
C TYR A 432 -7.84 -10.40 -4.14
N GLN A 433 -7.99 -11.31 -5.10
CA GLN A 433 -7.44 -11.06 -6.43
C GLN A 433 -8.02 -9.74 -6.95
N VAL A 434 -7.13 -8.79 -7.28
CA VAL A 434 -7.47 -7.59 -8.06
C VAL A 434 -7.77 -8.08 -9.48
N LEU A 435 -8.94 -8.71 -9.65
CA LEU A 435 -9.50 -8.99 -10.96
C LEU A 435 -9.84 -7.64 -11.55
N ALA A 436 -9.19 -7.29 -12.66
CA ALA A 436 -9.48 -6.08 -13.42
C ALA A 436 -11.01 -5.97 -13.58
N TYR A 437 -11.58 -4.88 -13.06
CA TYR A 437 -13.02 -4.63 -12.98
C TYR A 437 -13.74 -4.77 -14.35
N ARG A 438 -12.97 -4.68 -15.45
CA ARG A 438 -13.39 -4.94 -16.83
C ARG A 438 -13.88 -6.38 -17.06
N GLU A 439 -13.14 -7.39 -16.56
CA GLU A 439 -13.53 -8.79 -16.68
C GLU A 439 -14.74 -9.10 -15.78
N LEU A 440 -14.77 -8.53 -14.58
CA LEU A 440 -15.88 -8.69 -13.65
C LEU A 440 -17.18 -8.07 -14.18
N ARG A 441 -17.13 -6.94 -14.90
CA ARG A 441 -18.29 -6.37 -15.61
C ARG A 441 -18.77 -7.30 -16.72
N TRP A 442 -17.87 -7.87 -17.51
CA TRP A 442 -18.25 -8.81 -18.57
C TRP A 442 -18.87 -10.08 -17.99
N VAL A 443 -18.29 -10.64 -16.94
CA VAL A 443 -18.81 -11.83 -16.25
C VAL A 443 -20.15 -11.53 -15.55
N ALA A 444 -20.29 -10.38 -14.89
CA ALA A 444 -21.55 -9.97 -14.26
C ALA A 444 -22.64 -9.66 -15.29
N PHE A 445 -22.30 -8.99 -16.39
CA PHE A 445 -23.19 -8.69 -17.51
C PHE A 445 -23.67 -9.97 -18.19
N THR A 446 -22.74 -10.88 -18.53
CA THR A 446 -23.07 -12.17 -19.16
C THR A 446 -23.90 -13.06 -18.23
N ASN A 447 -23.58 -13.13 -16.93
CA ASN A 447 -24.40 -13.85 -15.96
C ASN A 447 -25.81 -13.24 -15.82
N SER A 448 -25.92 -11.91 -15.81
CA SER A 448 -27.22 -11.23 -15.73
C SER A 448 -28.05 -11.46 -17.00
N LEU A 449 -27.41 -11.43 -18.17
CA LEU A 449 -28.02 -11.72 -19.47
C LEU A 449 -28.50 -13.17 -19.54
N LEU A 450 -27.67 -14.14 -19.13
CA LEU A 450 -28.03 -15.56 -19.09
C LEU A 450 -29.20 -15.83 -18.13
N ARG A 451 -29.20 -15.20 -16.95
CA ARG A 451 -30.33 -15.29 -16.00
C ARG A 451 -31.61 -14.67 -16.56
N GLY A 452 -31.51 -13.54 -17.25
CA GLY A 452 -32.64 -12.90 -17.93
C GLY A 452 -33.22 -13.80 -19.03
N MET A 453 -32.38 -14.39 -19.86
CA MET A 453 -32.80 -15.34 -20.91
C MET A 453 -33.44 -16.60 -20.32
N ALA A 454 -32.86 -17.18 -19.26
CA ALA A 454 -33.41 -18.35 -18.58
C ALA A 454 -34.77 -18.06 -17.94
N PHE A 455 -34.94 -16.88 -17.32
CA PHE A 455 -36.23 -16.44 -16.80
C PHE A 455 -37.28 -16.29 -17.91
N GLY A 456 -36.90 -15.65 -19.03
CA GLY A 456 -37.77 -15.53 -20.21
C GLY A 456 -38.21 -16.88 -20.78
N LEU A 457 -37.27 -17.82 -20.94
CA LEU A 457 -37.55 -19.19 -21.35
C LEU A 457 -38.48 -19.93 -20.37
N GLY A 458 -38.27 -19.75 -19.06
CA GLY A 458 -39.14 -20.31 -18.03
C GLY A 458 -40.59 -19.83 -18.13
N VAL A 459 -40.79 -18.53 -18.39
CA VAL A 459 -42.13 -17.94 -18.61
C VAL A 459 -42.78 -18.50 -19.88
N ILE A 460 -42.00 -18.66 -20.97
CA ILE A 460 -42.51 -19.24 -22.23
C ILE A 460 -42.93 -20.70 -22.02
N VAL A 461 -42.12 -21.51 -21.33
CA VAL A 461 -42.47 -22.91 -21.02
C VAL A 461 -43.71 -22.98 -20.13
N MET A 462 -43.82 -22.14 -19.10
CA MET A 462 -45.03 -22.05 -18.27
C MET A 462 -46.27 -21.67 -19.09
N TYR A 463 -46.13 -20.75 -20.04
CA TYR A 463 -47.21 -20.34 -20.93
C TYR A 463 -47.62 -21.46 -21.91
N ILE A 464 -46.65 -22.20 -22.46
CA ILE A 464 -46.93 -23.37 -23.32
C ILE A 464 -47.63 -24.47 -22.51
N VAL A 465 -47.16 -24.76 -21.29
CA VAL A 465 -47.82 -25.71 -20.38
C VAL A 465 -49.23 -25.24 -20.03
N TYR A 466 -49.44 -23.95 -19.75
CA TYR A 466 -50.77 -23.37 -19.55
C TYR A 466 -51.67 -23.59 -20.77
N LEU A 467 -51.18 -23.35 -21.99
CA LEU A 467 -51.95 -23.58 -23.22
C LEU A 467 -52.27 -25.07 -23.45
N LEU A 468 -51.34 -25.98 -23.14
CA LEU A 468 -51.51 -27.41 -23.37
C LEU A 468 -52.38 -28.10 -22.31
N VAL A 469 -52.33 -27.64 -21.05
CA VAL A 469 -53.01 -28.26 -19.91
C VAL A 469 -54.34 -27.57 -19.61
N LEU A 470 -54.38 -26.24 -19.59
CA LEU A 470 -55.55 -25.50 -19.10
C LEU A 470 -56.48 -25.00 -20.22
N ARG A 471 -56.03 -25.00 -21.48
CA ARG A 471 -56.87 -24.65 -22.63
C ARG A 471 -57.55 -25.86 -23.29
N ARG A 472 -57.19 -27.08 -22.92
CA ARG A 472 -57.80 -28.30 -23.47
C ARG A 472 -59.20 -28.60 -22.93
N ASP A 473 -59.59 -28.00 -21.80
CA ASP A 473 -60.89 -28.23 -21.16
C ASP A 473 -62.01 -27.25 -21.58
N LYS A 474 -61.91 -26.67 -22.79
CA LYS A 474 -63.03 -25.93 -23.40
C LYS A 474 -63.32 -26.42 -24.81
N THR A 475 -63.59 -27.70 -24.95
CA THR A 475 -64.47 -28.21 -26.02
C THR A 475 -65.92 -28.12 -25.51
N PRO A 476 -66.83 -27.36 -26.16
CA PRO A 476 -68.23 -27.35 -25.76
C PRO A 476 -68.85 -28.71 -26.08
N THR A 477 -69.22 -29.47 -25.05
CA THR A 477 -70.11 -30.63 -25.19
C THR A 477 -71.52 -30.14 -25.52
N GLY A 478 -72.16 -30.83 -26.46
CA GLY A 478 -73.32 -30.36 -27.20
C GLY A 478 -74.60 -30.08 -26.41
N SER A 479 -75.44 -29.24 -27.02
CA SER A 479 -76.89 -29.24 -26.84
C SER A 479 -77.52 -29.28 -28.22
N ASN A 480 -77.77 -30.49 -28.73
CA ASN A 480 -78.76 -30.73 -29.77
C ASN A 480 -80.06 -31.11 -29.06
N SER A 481 -81.09 -30.27 -29.17
CA SER A 481 -82.52 -30.64 -29.16
C SER A 481 -83.37 -29.46 -28.69
N ALA A 482 -83.92 -28.72 -29.65
CA ALA A 482 -85.35 -28.41 -29.74
C ALA A 482 -85.46 -27.15 -30.61
N TYR A 483 -85.77 -27.34 -31.90
CA TYR A 483 -86.65 -26.47 -32.69
C TYR A 483 -86.67 -27.04 -34.11
N ASN A 484 -87.72 -27.81 -34.42
CA ASN A 484 -88.45 -27.73 -35.68
C ASN A 484 -89.63 -28.70 -35.63
N LYS A 485 -90.84 -28.15 -35.53
CA LYS A 485 -91.90 -28.31 -36.53
C LYS A 485 -93.09 -27.42 -36.20
N VAL A 486 -93.38 -26.50 -37.11
CA VAL A 486 -94.56 -26.68 -37.99
C VAL A 486 -94.22 -27.79 -38.98
#